data_AF-A0A9N9CTJ4-F1
#
_entry.id   AF-A0A9N9CTJ4-F1
#
_cell.length_a   1.000
_cell.length_b   1.000
_cell.length_c   1.000
_cell.angle_alpha   90.00
_cell.angle_beta   90.00
_cell.angle_gamma   90.00
#
_symmetry.space_group_name_H-M   'P 1'
#
loop_
_entity.id
_entity.type
_entity.pdbx_description
1 polymer ?
#
loop_
_entity_poly.entity_id
_entity_poly.type
_entity_poly.pdbx_seq_one_letter_code
_entity_poly.pdbx_strand_id
1 'polypeptide(L)'
;MKHTLMLFNNLYKTKKLFSVATIIQRKNFSISRWYAAPFGNHVSANDPKILVQEREILTKIKSRIKSAPGWNEFLASDSEAIVKAEREDHSSIEELQRQTVEFFHEEKKN
;
A
#
# COMPACT_ATOMS: atom_id res chain seq x y z
N MET A 1 -56.27 31.47 8.18
CA MET A 1 -55.95 30.08 7.78
C MET A 1 -54.68 30.07 6.95
N LYS A 2 -53.65 29.34 7.43
CA LYS A 2 -52.52 28.72 6.69
C LYS A 2 -51.57 29.66 5.90
N HIS A 3 -50.42 30.06 6.47
CA HIS A 3 -49.10 29.39 6.44
C HIS A 3 -48.38 29.37 5.07
N THR A 4 -47.28 30.17 5.01
CA THR A 4 -45.95 29.90 4.42
C THR A 4 -45.82 29.23 3.04
N LEU A 5 -45.23 29.95 2.07
CA LEU A 5 -44.27 29.43 1.07
C LEU A 5 -43.40 30.61 0.59
N MET A 6 -42.37 31.00 1.35
CA MET A 6 -40.95 30.70 1.06
C MET A 6 -40.63 30.53 -0.44
N LEU A 7 -40.19 31.65 -1.03
CA LEU A 7 -38.86 31.84 -1.61
C LEU A 7 -38.33 30.82 -2.63
N PHE A 8 -38.16 31.37 -3.84
CA PHE A 8 -37.13 31.08 -4.84
C PHE A 8 -37.17 29.71 -5.53
N ASN A 9 -37.87 29.73 -6.66
CA ASN A 9 -37.91 28.69 -7.68
C ASN A 9 -36.51 28.29 -8.17
N ASN A 10 -36.24 27.03 -7.89
CA ASN A 10 -35.30 26.09 -8.46
C ASN A 10 -34.85 26.43 -9.91
N LEU A 11 -33.54 26.62 -10.05
CA LEU A 11 -32.87 27.20 -11.20
C LEU A 11 -32.17 26.09 -12.04
N TYR A 12 -32.66 25.91 -13.26
CA TYR A 12 -32.00 25.35 -14.47
C TYR A 12 -31.44 23.92 -14.49
N LYS A 13 -32.28 23.01 -15.00
CA LYS A 13 -32.07 22.17 -16.21
C LYS A 13 -30.79 22.49 -17.02
N THR A 14 -29.90 21.51 -17.27
CA THR A 14 -29.36 21.17 -18.61
C THR A 14 -28.49 19.90 -18.59
N LYS A 15 -28.72 19.04 -19.59
CA LYS A 15 -27.95 17.84 -19.91
C LYS A 15 -26.69 18.24 -20.68
N LYS A 16 -25.51 17.76 -20.30
CA LYS A 16 -24.32 17.78 -21.18
C LYS A 16 -23.61 16.43 -21.12
N LEU A 17 -23.68 15.73 -22.24
CA LEU A 17 -22.96 14.51 -22.55
C LEU A 17 -21.46 14.78 -22.45
N PHE A 18 -20.76 14.13 -21.52
CA PHE A 18 -19.32 14.04 -21.57
C PHE A 18 -18.94 12.72 -22.23
N SER A 19 -18.77 12.79 -23.55
CA SER A 19 -17.92 11.87 -24.30
C SER A 19 -16.49 12.11 -23.84
N VAL A 20 -15.98 11.25 -22.96
CA VAL A 20 -14.54 11.15 -22.70
C VAL A 20 -14.09 9.90 -23.42
N ALA A 21 -13.65 10.09 -24.66
CA ALA A 21 -12.80 9.14 -25.36
C ALA A 21 -11.65 8.79 -24.40
N THR A 22 -11.74 7.61 -23.82
CA THR A 22 -10.77 7.11 -22.85
C THR A 22 -9.54 6.71 -23.65
N ILE A 23 -8.68 7.68 -23.96
CA ILE A 23 -7.32 7.43 -24.44
C ILE A 23 -6.49 7.07 -23.20
N ILE A 24 -6.68 5.84 -22.70
CA ILE A 24 -5.67 5.23 -21.86
C ILE A 24 -4.53 4.86 -22.79
N GLN A 25 -3.55 5.76 -22.89
CA GLN A 25 -2.22 5.40 -23.34
C GLN A 25 -1.78 4.22 -22.46
N ARG A 26 -1.79 3.02 -23.03
CA ARG A 26 -1.17 1.83 -22.44
C ARG A 26 0.33 2.14 -22.30
N LYS A 27 0.71 2.73 -21.17
CA LYS A 27 2.11 2.65 -20.71
C LYS A 27 2.37 1.16 -20.58
N ASN A 28 3.37 0.69 -21.33
CA ASN A 28 3.84 -0.68 -21.34
C ASN A 28 3.84 -1.23 -19.91
N PHE A 29 2.86 -2.10 -19.63
CA PHE A 29 2.82 -2.85 -18.39
C PHE A 29 3.99 -3.82 -18.46
N SER A 30 5.12 -3.39 -17.88
CA SER A 30 6.31 -4.22 -17.76
C SER A 30 5.90 -5.45 -16.97
N ILE A 31 5.85 -6.58 -17.66
CA ILE A 31 5.42 -7.86 -17.12
C ILE A 31 6.36 -8.23 -15.97
N SER A 32 5.83 -8.11 -14.75
CA SER A 32 6.18 -8.82 -13.52
C SER A 32 7.66 -9.20 -13.31
N ARG A 33 8.35 -8.40 -12.51
CA ARG A 33 9.59 -8.76 -11.80
C ARG A 33 9.43 -9.94 -10.81
N TRP A 34 8.22 -10.48 -10.66
CA TRP A 34 7.82 -11.41 -9.60
C TRP A 34 7.89 -12.91 -9.93
N TYR A 35 8.26 -13.33 -11.15
CA TYR A 35 8.15 -14.75 -11.56
C TYR A 35 9.45 -15.49 -11.92
N ALA A 36 10.64 -14.95 -11.63
CA ALA A 36 11.87 -15.62 -12.08
C ALA A 36 13.07 -15.47 -11.11
N ALA A 37 12.88 -15.80 -9.83
CA ALA A 37 14.00 -16.07 -8.95
C ALA A 37 13.83 -17.48 -8.34
N PRO A 38 14.78 -18.41 -8.54
CA PRO A 38 14.85 -19.61 -7.70
C PRO A 38 15.06 -19.17 -6.24
N PHE A 39 14.46 -19.91 -5.31
CA PHE A 39 14.54 -19.68 -3.88
C PHE A 39 15.96 -19.30 -3.43
N GLY A 40 16.08 -18.23 -2.64
CA GLY A 40 17.36 -17.77 -2.07
C GLY A 40 17.83 -16.40 -2.58
N ASN A 41 17.02 -15.68 -3.34
CA ASN A 41 17.28 -14.29 -3.69
C ASN A 41 16.53 -13.33 -2.74
N HIS A 42 16.90 -12.07 -2.81
CA HIS A 42 16.14 -10.94 -2.25
C HIS A 42 15.19 -10.36 -3.30
N VAL A 43 14.23 -9.54 -2.88
CA VAL A 43 13.37 -8.73 -3.78
C VAL A 43 14.21 -7.85 -4.73
N SER A 44 15.41 -7.49 -4.30
CA SER A 44 16.40 -6.71 -5.06
C SER A 44 17.30 -7.55 -5.99
N ALA A 45 17.08 -8.87 -6.11
CA ALA A 45 17.91 -9.80 -6.87
C ALA A 45 19.42 -9.71 -6.53
N ASN A 46 19.73 -9.46 -5.26
CA ASN A 46 21.09 -9.26 -4.74
C ASN A 46 21.85 -8.06 -5.33
N ASP A 47 21.16 -7.03 -5.84
CA ASP A 47 21.82 -5.79 -6.29
C ASP A 47 22.49 -5.08 -5.09
N PRO A 48 23.83 -4.96 -5.08
CA PRO A 48 24.55 -4.39 -3.94
C PRO A 48 24.17 -2.94 -3.66
N LYS A 49 23.76 -2.16 -4.67
CA LYS A 49 23.38 -0.76 -4.47
C LYS A 49 22.07 -0.64 -3.69
N ILE A 50 21.10 -1.48 -4.04
CA ILE A 50 19.80 -1.52 -3.36
C ILE A 50 19.99 -2.03 -1.94
N LEU A 51 20.80 -3.07 -1.74
CA LEU A 51 21.06 -3.62 -0.39
C LEU A 51 21.73 -2.59 0.54
N VAL A 52 22.66 -1.76 0.04
CA VAL A 52 23.27 -0.69 0.83
C VAL A 52 22.24 0.38 1.19
N GLN A 53 21.44 0.82 0.22
CA GLN A 53 20.39 1.81 0.43
C GLN A 53 19.36 1.34 1.47
N GLU A 54 18.84 0.11 1.30
CA GLU A 54 17.85 -0.47 2.20
C GLU A 54 18.43 -0.72 3.61
N ARG A 55 19.73 -1.05 3.72
CA ARG A 55 20.41 -1.15 5.02
C ARG A 55 20.45 0.19 5.76
N GLU A 56 20.79 1.27 5.06
CA GLU A 56 20.81 2.62 5.66
C GLU A 56 19.42 3.02 6.14
N ILE A 57 18.38 2.66 5.38
CA ILE A 57 16.98 2.90 5.71
C ILE A 57 16.53 2.04 6.90
N LEU A 58 16.98 0.79 7.00
CA LEU A 58 16.61 -0.14 8.09
C LEU A 58 16.93 0.42 9.48
N THR A 59 18.02 1.19 9.61
CA THR A 59 18.36 1.84 10.89
C THR A 59 17.33 2.89 11.35
N LYS A 60 16.47 3.35 10.44
CA LYS A 60 15.50 4.43 10.65
C LYS A 60 14.05 3.95 10.68
N ILE A 61 13.77 2.76 10.13
CA ILE A 61 12.41 2.22 10.04
C ILE A 61 12.12 1.31 11.24
N LYS A 62 11.01 1.58 11.92
CA LYS A 62 10.41 0.63 12.87
C LYS A 62 9.72 -0.48 12.10
N SER A 63 9.88 -1.73 12.54
CA SER A 63 9.16 -2.85 11.92
C SER A 63 7.66 -2.62 12.00
N ARG A 64 6.98 -2.90 10.88
CA ARG A 64 5.52 -2.82 10.74
C ARG A 64 4.81 -3.99 11.41
N ILE A 65 5.53 -5.11 11.60
CA ILE A 65 4.97 -6.35 12.12
C ILE A 65 5.50 -6.57 13.53
N LYS A 66 4.59 -6.70 14.50
CA LYS A 66 4.92 -6.87 15.92
C LYS A 66 5.70 -8.17 16.18
N SER A 67 5.37 -9.25 15.48
CA SER A 67 6.01 -10.56 15.59
C SER A 67 7.44 -10.59 15.01
N ALA A 68 7.79 -9.61 14.17
CA ALA A 68 9.03 -9.57 13.41
C ALA A 68 9.74 -8.21 13.57
N PRO A 69 10.21 -7.86 14.79
CA PRO A 69 10.95 -6.63 15.02
C PRO A 69 12.25 -6.60 14.19
N GLY A 70 12.52 -5.46 13.55
CA GLY A 70 13.69 -5.27 12.68
C GLY A 70 13.63 -5.97 11.32
N TRP A 71 12.51 -6.62 10.98
CA TRP A 71 12.35 -7.25 9.66
C TRP A 71 12.11 -6.22 8.56
N ASN A 72 12.82 -6.38 7.43
CA ASN A 72 12.66 -5.54 6.24
C ASN A 72 12.42 -6.45 5.02
N GLU A 73 11.28 -6.26 4.37
CA GLU A 73 10.84 -7.03 3.20
C GLU A 73 11.81 -6.98 2.00
N PHE A 74 12.55 -5.88 1.84
CA PHE A 74 13.49 -5.70 0.73
C PHE A 74 14.86 -6.34 0.99
N LEU A 75 15.22 -6.53 2.25
CA LEU A 75 16.46 -7.17 2.68
C LEU A 75 16.28 -8.64 3.06
N ALA A 76 15.06 -9.05 3.39
CA ALA A 76 14.76 -10.43 3.70
C ALA A 76 15.04 -11.33 2.48
N SER A 77 15.55 -12.53 2.75
CA SER A 77 15.57 -13.58 1.72
C SER A 77 14.16 -14.14 1.51
N ASP A 78 13.90 -14.73 0.34
CA ASP A 78 12.62 -15.41 0.08
C ASP A 78 12.29 -16.45 1.16
N SER A 79 13.28 -17.23 1.60
CA SER A 79 13.11 -18.25 2.64
C SER A 79 12.79 -17.64 4.01
N GLU A 80 13.41 -16.52 4.35
CA GLU A 80 13.10 -15.80 5.59
C GLU A 80 11.68 -15.24 5.57
N ALA A 81 11.27 -14.63 4.45
CA ALA A 81 9.91 -14.12 4.29
C ALA A 81 8.86 -15.22 4.44
N ILE A 82 9.08 -16.40 3.85
CA ILE A 82 8.19 -17.56 3.97
C ILE A 82 8.09 -18.03 5.43
N VAL A 83 9.21 -18.23 6.11
CA VAL A 83 9.21 -18.70 7.51
C VAL A 83 8.55 -17.69 8.44
N LYS A 84 8.71 -16.39 8.17
CA LYS A 84 8.04 -15.33 8.95
C LYS A 84 6.54 -15.30 8.68
N ALA A 85 6.12 -15.44 7.43
CA ALA A 85 4.70 -15.52 7.08
C ALA A 85 4.02 -16.74 7.72
N GLU A 86 4.70 -17.89 7.77
CA GLU A 86 4.17 -19.11 8.40
C GLU A 86 4.08 -19.00 9.92
N ARG A 87 4.98 -18.23 10.55
CA ARG A 87 5.01 -18.02 12.01
C ARG A 87 4.18 -16.82 12.46
N GLU A 88 3.55 -16.09 11.54
CA GLU A 88 2.69 -14.97 11.90
C GLU A 88 1.42 -15.48 12.60
N ASP A 89 1.07 -14.87 13.72
CA ASP A 89 -0.14 -15.23 14.45
C ASP A 89 -1.39 -14.95 13.60
N HIS A 90 -2.38 -15.83 13.67
CA HIS A 90 -3.67 -15.63 13.02
C HIS A 90 -4.45 -14.50 13.69
N SER A 91 -4.20 -13.27 13.25
CA SER A 91 -4.97 -12.09 13.62
C SER A 91 -6.25 -12.00 12.80
N SER A 92 -7.32 -11.45 13.38
CA SER A 92 -8.53 -11.13 12.60
C SER A 92 -8.24 -10.01 11.60
N ILE A 93 -9.06 -9.92 10.55
CA ILE A 93 -8.90 -8.89 9.51
C ILE A 93 -9.00 -7.49 10.13
N GLU A 94 -9.90 -7.30 11.10
CA GLU A 94 -10.13 -6.04 11.80
C GLU A 94 -8.89 -5.63 12.59
N GLU A 95 -8.21 -6.58 13.24
CA GLU A 95 -6.98 -6.31 13.97
C GLU A 95 -5.85 -5.86 13.05
N LEU A 96 -5.68 -6.56 11.92
CA LEU A 96 -4.67 -6.20 10.91
C LEU A 96 -4.90 -4.80 10.34
N GLN A 97 -6.17 -4.46 10.07
CA GLN A 97 -6.55 -3.12 9.61
C GLN A 97 -6.27 -2.06 10.67
N ARG A 98 -6.65 -2.32 11.93
CA ARG A 98 -6.39 -1.40 13.04
C ARG A 98 -4.91 -1.12 13.20
N GLN A 99 -4.07 -2.16 13.21
CA GLN A 99 -2.62 -2.03 13.32
C GLN A 99 -2.02 -1.22 12.17
N THR A 100 -2.52 -1.43 10.95
CA THR A 100 -2.10 -0.67 9.77
C THR A 100 -2.43 0.83 9.94
N VAL A 101 -3.64 1.14 10.40
CA VAL A 101 -4.07 2.52 10.63
C VAL A 101 -3.26 3.17 11.75
N GLU A 102 -3.05 2.48 12.87
CA GLU A 102 -2.24 2.95 13.99
C GLU A 102 -0.82 3.30 13.53
N PHE A 103 -0.18 2.42 12.76
CA PHE A 103 1.15 2.65 12.20
C PHE A 103 1.23 3.94 11.38
N PHE A 104 0.27 4.18 10.47
CA PHE A 104 0.25 5.42 9.66
C PHE A 104 0.04 6.69 10.50
N HIS A 105 -0.66 6.60 11.63
CA HIS A 105 -0.83 7.74 12.52
C HIS A 105 0.44 8.01 13.33
N GLU A 106 1.16 6.97 13.76
CA GLU A 106 2.45 7.11 14.44
C GLU A 106 3.53 7.68 13.52
N GLU A 107 3.58 7.24 12.27
CA GLU A 107 4.55 7.72 11.27
C GLU A 107 4.35 9.22 10.98
N LYS A 108 3.11 9.70 10.89
CA LYS A 108 2.80 11.13 10.69
C LYS A 108 3.17 12.03 11.86
N LYS A 109 3.35 11.46 13.06
CA LYS A 109 3.60 12.23 14.29
C LYS A 109 5.10 12.45 14.54
N ASN A 110 5.97 11.65 13.93
CA ASN A 110 7.43 11.80 13.96
C ASN A 110 7.93 12.61 12.75
#